data_AF-A0A6L7U8M6-F1
#
_entry.id   AF-A0A6L7U8M6-F1
#
_cell.length_a   1.000
_cell.length_b   1.000
_cell.length_c   1.000
_cell.angle_alpha   90.00
_cell.angle_beta   90.00
_cell.angle_gamma   90.00
#
_symmetry.space_group_name_H-M   'P 1'
#
loop_
_entity.id
_entity.type
_entity.pdbx_description
1 polymer ?
#
loop_
_entity_poly.entity_id
_entity_poly.type
_entity_poly.pdbx_seq_one_letter_code
_entity_poly.pdbx_strand_id
1 'polypeptide(L)'
;MASQIVEQSRQLFVEVVQPILDARFPEVAAETAFGLFGYGSEALGLDDEHSRDHQFGLRIDALMPERLFQAQAEELREVVSRALPEMFLGMALREGHVAGAGLAPDSLEGFMQRTIGLPGVPETLAEWLSIAEEEVTHVTNGWVWRDDSGRFTEIRRAFADYWPEPVRMRRLAHWCRYFSGMGVYALQRALLRDDHYYANVTASRSIRWAVQMAFMLERRFYPYDKWIMHRFRDLPTMWPKMGHLVEAAVWPGTMPAEQLRFLEEISDILDAELVDQGLIASHPKFARSPTSGYRVLEHAYAELLRQCPEEIRTVVPEWDQVQLETFHSGWVAGLPVAEWDAILNLEPTSAQST
;
A
#
# COMPACT_ATOMS: atom_id res chain seq x y z
N MET A 1 -4.99 -0.93 17.70
CA MET A 1 -6.39 -1.00 18.19
C MET A 1 -7.29 -0.60 17.04
N ALA A 2 -8.49 -1.17 16.92
CA ALA A 2 -9.46 -0.73 15.92
C ALA A 2 -9.95 0.69 16.25
N SER A 3 -10.16 1.54 15.24
CA SER A 3 -10.70 2.88 15.45
C SER A 3 -12.19 2.80 15.86
N GLN A 4 -12.73 3.92 16.35
CA GLN A 4 -14.14 4.00 16.71
C GLN A 4 -15.05 3.63 15.52
N ILE A 5 -14.66 4.03 14.31
CA ILE A 5 -15.42 3.75 13.09
C ILE A 5 -15.51 2.25 12.84
N VAL A 6 -14.39 1.53 12.95
CA VAL A 6 -14.36 0.08 12.74
C VAL A 6 -15.28 -0.66 13.71
N GLU A 7 -15.24 -0.29 15.00
CA GLU A 7 -16.08 -0.93 16.01
C GLU A 7 -17.57 -0.62 15.79
N GLN A 8 -17.91 0.63 15.47
CA GLN A 8 -19.31 1.00 15.19
C GLN A 8 -19.82 0.38 13.88
N SER A 9 -18.98 0.26 12.83
CA SER A 9 -19.33 -0.47 11.61
C SER A 9 -19.57 -1.95 11.86
N ARG A 10 -18.78 -2.58 12.74
CA ARG A 10 -18.99 -3.97 13.15
C ARG A 10 -20.31 -4.15 13.91
N GLN A 11 -20.64 -3.22 14.80
CA GLN A 11 -21.92 -3.25 15.52
C GLN A 11 -23.11 -3.05 14.56
N LEU A 12 -23.00 -2.12 13.60
CA LEU A 12 -23.99 -1.94 12.55
C LEU A 12 -24.19 -3.24 11.74
N PHE A 13 -23.10 -3.93 11.41
CA PHE A 13 -23.16 -5.21 10.72
C PHE A 13 -23.91 -6.27 11.55
N VAL A 14 -23.54 -6.46 12.82
CA VAL A 14 -24.13 -7.50 13.67
C VAL A 14 -25.59 -7.20 14.03
N GLU A 15 -25.93 -5.96 14.36
CA GLU A 15 -27.25 -5.59 14.87
C GLU A 15 -28.29 -5.38 13.77
N VAL A 16 -27.86 -4.92 12.59
CA VAL A 16 -28.79 -4.51 11.52
C VAL A 16 -28.64 -5.36 10.26
N VAL A 17 -27.43 -5.46 9.72
CA VAL A 17 -27.23 -6.06 8.39
C VAL A 17 -27.28 -7.59 8.43
N GLN A 18 -26.61 -8.22 9.39
CA GLN A 18 -26.53 -9.67 9.51
C GLN A 18 -27.91 -10.34 9.66
N PRO A 19 -28.85 -9.85 10.49
CA PRO A 19 -30.20 -10.41 10.56
C PRO A 19 -30.95 -10.36 9.23
N ILE A 20 -30.74 -9.33 8.41
CA ILE A 20 -31.35 -9.19 7.09
C ILE A 20 -30.75 -10.22 6.13
N LEU A 21 -29.41 -10.35 6.13
CA LEU A 21 -28.68 -11.32 5.32
C LEU A 21 -29.17 -12.74 5.62
N ASP A 22 -29.23 -13.13 6.90
CA ASP A 22 -29.63 -14.47 7.30
C ASP A 22 -31.09 -14.79 6.95
N ALA A 23 -31.98 -13.79 6.99
CA ALA A 23 -33.40 -13.98 6.71
C ALA A 23 -33.78 -13.93 5.22
N ARG A 24 -33.04 -13.16 4.41
CA ARG A 24 -33.43 -12.82 3.03
C ARG A 24 -32.43 -13.31 1.99
N PHE A 25 -31.14 -13.37 2.33
CA PHE A 25 -30.04 -13.69 1.41
C PHE A 25 -29.06 -14.72 1.98
N PRO A 26 -29.54 -15.85 2.57
CA PRO A 26 -28.64 -16.79 3.26
C PRO A 26 -27.60 -17.41 2.31
N GLU A 27 -27.96 -17.65 1.05
CA GLU A 27 -27.03 -18.19 0.03
C GLU A 27 -25.96 -17.17 -0.37
N VAL A 28 -26.31 -15.89 -0.51
CA VAL A 28 -25.34 -14.82 -0.77
C VAL A 28 -24.41 -14.66 0.41
N ALA A 29 -24.97 -14.62 1.62
CA ALA A 29 -24.19 -14.42 2.84
C ALA A 29 -23.17 -15.54 3.06
N ALA A 30 -23.52 -16.78 2.70
CA ALA A 30 -22.62 -17.93 2.77
C ALA A 30 -21.41 -17.84 1.82
N GLU A 31 -21.50 -17.05 0.76
CA GLU A 31 -20.44 -16.89 -0.24
C GLU A 31 -19.77 -15.52 -0.23
N THR A 32 -20.18 -14.62 0.67
CA THR A 32 -19.69 -13.25 0.71
C THR A 32 -18.84 -13.02 1.95
N ALA A 33 -17.68 -12.40 1.76
CA ALA A 33 -16.87 -11.91 2.86
C ALA A 33 -17.34 -10.50 3.26
N PHE A 34 -17.70 -10.32 4.53
CA PHE A 34 -18.11 -9.05 5.10
C PHE A 34 -17.09 -8.53 6.11
N GLY A 35 -16.84 -7.24 6.10
CA GLY A 35 -15.88 -6.62 7.00
C GLY A 35 -15.72 -5.12 6.78
N LEU A 36 -14.60 -4.60 7.29
CA LEU A 36 -14.05 -3.31 6.90
C LEU A 36 -12.60 -3.51 6.50
N PHE A 37 -12.30 -3.45 5.21
CA PHE A 37 -11.00 -3.76 4.63
C PHE A 37 -10.82 -3.03 3.29
N GLY A 38 -9.70 -3.23 2.61
CA GLY A 38 -9.49 -2.65 1.29
C GLY A 38 -8.91 -1.24 1.36
N TYR A 39 -9.56 -0.35 0.64
CA TYR A 39 -9.15 1.03 0.52
C TYR A 39 -9.62 1.86 1.73
N GLY A 40 -8.93 2.97 2.01
CA GLY A 40 -9.27 3.91 3.08
C GLY A 40 -8.33 3.83 4.29
N SER A 41 -8.13 4.96 4.97
CA SER A 41 -7.27 5.05 6.16
C SER A 41 -7.85 4.29 7.36
N GLU A 42 -9.17 4.13 7.44
CA GLU A 42 -9.87 3.36 8.48
C GLU A 42 -9.48 1.89 8.46
N ALA A 43 -9.31 1.30 7.27
CA ALA A 43 -8.84 -0.08 7.10
C ALA A 43 -7.39 -0.25 7.59
N LEU A 44 -6.64 0.84 7.68
CA LEU A 44 -5.32 0.89 8.32
C LEU A 44 -5.40 1.26 9.80
N GLY A 45 -6.54 1.73 10.32
CA GLY A 45 -6.67 2.32 11.65
C GLY A 45 -5.86 3.63 11.80
N LEU A 46 -5.80 4.41 10.71
CA LEU A 46 -5.09 5.70 10.62
C LEU A 46 -6.05 6.83 10.21
N ASP A 47 -7.35 6.64 10.44
CA ASP A 47 -8.35 7.68 10.23
C ASP A 47 -8.15 8.87 11.20
N ASP A 48 -8.36 10.09 10.68
CA ASP A 48 -8.21 11.34 11.41
C ASP A 48 -9.21 12.40 10.92
N GLU A 49 -9.19 13.60 11.53
CA GLU A 49 -10.08 14.70 11.17
C GLU A 49 -9.75 15.34 9.81
N HIS A 50 -8.56 15.06 9.25
CA HIS A 50 -8.06 15.68 8.03
C HIS A 50 -8.33 14.84 6.78
N SER A 51 -8.69 13.57 6.93
CA SER A 51 -8.84 12.60 5.83
C SER A 51 -10.26 12.05 5.71
N ARG A 52 -11.27 12.93 5.66
CA ARG A 52 -12.71 12.56 5.64
C ARG A 52 -13.38 12.57 4.26
N ASP A 53 -12.67 13.00 3.23
CA ASP A 53 -13.18 13.25 1.88
C ASP A 53 -13.45 11.96 1.10
N HIS A 54 -12.65 10.90 1.29
CA HIS A 54 -12.81 9.62 0.60
C HIS A 54 -12.83 8.43 1.55
N GLN A 55 -13.80 7.51 1.37
CA GLN A 55 -13.88 6.24 2.11
C GLN A 55 -13.81 6.40 3.63
N PHE A 56 -14.56 7.38 4.13
CA PHE A 56 -14.68 7.72 5.55
C PHE A 56 -16.11 7.43 6.04
N GLY A 57 -16.27 7.04 7.29
CA GLY A 57 -17.54 6.80 7.95
C GLY A 57 -17.93 5.33 8.06
N LEU A 58 -19.16 5.10 8.52
CA LEU A 58 -19.68 3.75 8.71
C LEU A 58 -19.77 2.99 7.38
N ARG A 59 -19.03 1.88 7.29
CA ARG A 59 -18.93 1.06 6.08
C ARG A 59 -18.82 -0.43 6.39
N ILE A 60 -19.51 -1.21 5.58
CA ILE A 60 -19.46 -2.67 5.54
C ILE A 60 -19.08 -3.06 4.13
N ASP A 61 -17.83 -3.45 3.94
CA ASP A 61 -17.31 -3.99 2.68
C ASP A 61 -17.83 -5.43 2.50
N ALA A 62 -18.32 -5.75 1.31
CA ALA A 62 -18.91 -7.06 1.01
C ALA A 62 -18.35 -7.63 -0.32
N LEU A 63 -17.30 -8.45 -0.23
CA LEU A 63 -16.69 -9.10 -1.39
C LEU A 63 -17.39 -10.43 -1.67
N MET A 64 -18.06 -10.52 -2.80
CA MET A 64 -18.78 -11.70 -3.25
C MET A 64 -18.25 -12.19 -4.61
N PRO A 65 -18.43 -13.48 -4.94
CA PRO A 65 -18.08 -14.00 -6.25
C PRO A 65 -18.73 -13.18 -7.37
N GLU A 66 -17.99 -12.92 -8.45
CA GLU A 66 -18.44 -12.14 -9.62
C GLU A 66 -19.85 -12.53 -10.08
N ARG A 67 -20.17 -13.82 -10.14
CA ARG A 67 -21.49 -14.31 -10.56
C ARG A 67 -22.64 -13.85 -9.65
N LEU A 68 -22.40 -13.76 -8.34
CA LEU A 68 -23.37 -13.26 -7.36
C LEU A 68 -23.41 -11.74 -7.38
N PHE A 69 -22.26 -11.10 -7.56
CA PHE A 69 -22.19 -9.65 -7.74
C PHE A 69 -23.09 -9.20 -8.90
N GLN A 70 -22.94 -9.80 -10.08
CA GLN A 70 -23.75 -9.48 -11.25
C GLN A 70 -25.25 -9.80 -11.08
N ALA A 71 -25.58 -10.84 -10.34
CA ALA A 71 -26.96 -11.31 -10.21
C ALA A 71 -27.76 -10.60 -9.10
N GLN A 72 -27.11 -10.27 -7.96
CA GLN A 72 -27.79 -9.98 -6.70
C GLN A 72 -27.23 -8.78 -5.92
N ALA A 73 -26.08 -8.19 -6.30
CA ALA A 73 -25.50 -7.08 -5.55
C ALA A 73 -26.44 -5.87 -5.45
N GLU A 74 -27.14 -5.54 -6.53
CA GLU A 74 -28.05 -4.39 -6.56
C GLU A 74 -29.28 -4.60 -5.67
N GLU A 75 -29.90 -5.78 -5.76
CA GLU A 75 -31.04 -6.14 -4.89
C GLU A 75 -30.62 -6.15 -3.41
N LEU A 76 -29.46 -6.73 -3.10
CA LEU A 76 -28.91 -6.74 -1.75
C LEU A 76 -28.72 -5.30 -1.23
N ARG A 77 -28.09 -4.44 -2.04
CA ARG A 77 -27.84 -3.03 -1.72
C ARG A 77 -29.15 -2.28 -1.47
N GLU A 78 -30.15 -2.47 -2.32
CA GLU A 78 -31.47 -1.85 -2.13
C GLU A 78 -32.17 -2.30 -0.85
N VAL A 79 -32.24 -3.61 -0.60
CA VAL A 79 -32.95 -4.15 0.58
C VAL A 79 -32.27 -3.71 1.87
N VAL A 80 -30.94 -3.79 1.93
CA VAL A 80 -30.19 -3.39 3.13
C VAL A 80 -30.28 -1.87 3.33
N SER A 81 -30.07 -1.06 2.29
CA SER A 81 -30.12 0.40 2.41
C SER A 81 -31.46 0.95 2.89
N ARG A 82 -32.58 0.28 2.60
CA ARG A 82 -33.91 0.66 3.12
C ARG A 82 -34.11 0.36 4.60
N ALA A 83 -33.34 -0.57 5.15
CA ALA A 83 -33.41 -0.97 6.55
C ALA A 83 -32.39 -0.23 7.43
N LEU A 84 -31.38 0.37 6.82
CA LEU A 84 -30.34 1.11 7.53
C LEU A 84 -30.89 2.45 8.09
N PRO A 85 -30.55 2.81 9.34
CA PRO A 85 -30.97 4.07 9.92
C PRO A 85 -30.22 5.26 9.27
N GLU A 86 -30.73 6.48 9.44
CA GLU A 86 -30.01 7.68 8.98
C GLU A 86 -28.73 7.95 9.80
N MET A 87 -28.76 7.60 11.09
CA MET A 87 -27.62 7.67 12.00
C MET A 87 -27.49 6.38 12.79
N PHE A 88 -26.26 5.99 13.12
CA PHE A 88 -25.98 4.86 14.00
C PHE A 88 -24.88 5.26 14.99
N LEU A 89 -25.16 5.12 16.28
CA LEU A 89 -24.25 5.48 17.39
C LEU A 89 -23.64 6.89 17.28
N GLY A 90 -24.41 7.84 16.74
CA GLY A 90 -24.01 9.24 16.60
C GLY A 90 -23.24 9.58 15.31
N MET A 91 -23.02 8.61 14.42
CA MET A 91 -22.42 8.83 13.10
C MET A 91 -23.46 8.69 11.99
N ALA A 92 -23.36 9.53 10.96
CA ALA A 92 -24.20 9.44 9.77
C ALA A 92 -23.69 8.32 8.84
N LEU A 93 -24.61 7.54 8.25
CA LEU A 93 -24.25 6.45 7.33
C LEU A 93 -23.91 6.92 5.90
N ARG A 94 -24.01 8.24 5.64
CA ARG A 94 -23.79 8.87 4.33
C ARG A 94 -22.75 9.98 4.38
N GLU A 95 -21.89 9.99 5.39
CA GLU A 95 -20.75 10.90 5.45
C GLU A 95 -19.59 10.29 4.64
N GLY A 96 -18.89 11.10 3.83
CA GLY A 96 -17.83 10.63 2.93
C GLY A 96 -18.34 9.98 1.63
N HIS A 97 -17.51 9.99 0.58
CA HIS A 97 -17.80 9.26 -0.68
C HIS A 97 -17.65 7.74 -0.47
N VAL A 98 -18.62 7.12 0.18
CA VAL A 98 -18.75 5.66 0.31
C VAL A 98 -19.83 5.19 -0.67
N ALA A 99 -19.48 4.24 -1.54
CA ALA A 99 -20.45 3.62 -2.44
C ALA A 99 -21.44 2.78 -1.61
N GLY A 100 -22.73 3.09 -1.70
CA GLY A 100 -23.78 2.44 -0.92
C GLY A 100 -23.96 3.05 0.47
N ALA A 101 -25.19 3.06 0.97
CA ALA A 101 -25.56 3.71 2.23
C ALA A 101 -25.10 2.91 3.47
N GLY A 102 -23.81 2.54 3.56
CA GLY A 102 -23.22 1.75 4.65
C GLY A 102 -22.90 0.30 4.31
N LEU A 103 -23.48 -0.27 3.24
CA LEU A 103 -23.06 -1.56 2.66
C LEU A 103 -22.50 -1.32 1.26
N ALA A 104 -21.29 -1.82 1.01
CA ALA A 104 -20.57 -1.70 -0.26
C ALA A 104 -20.31 -3.09 -0.86
N PRO A 105 -21.28 -3.68 -1.59
CA PRO A 105 -21.05 -4.91 -2.34
C PRO A 105 -20.07 -4.69 -3.48
N ASP A 106 -19.20 -5.66 -3.70
CA ASP A 106 -18.24 -5.67 -4.80
C ASP A 106 -17.90 -7.11 -5.22
N SER A 107 -17.39 -7.26 -6.43
CA SER A 107 -16.83 -8.50 -6.91
C SER A 107 -15.47 -8.77 -6.25
N LEU A 108 -15.30 -9.97 -5.68
CA LEU A 108 -14.02 -10.43 -5.15
C LEU A 108 -12.97 -10.49 -6.28
N GLU A 109 -13.31 -11.12 -7.40
CA GLU A 109 -12.42 -11.23 -8.55
C GLU A 109 -12.11 -9.84 -9.15
N GLY A 110 -13.12 -8.97 -9.24
CA GLY A 110 -12.95 -7.59 -9.70
C GLY A 110 -12.08 -6.74 -8.76
N PHE A 111 -12.21 -6.93 -7.45
CA PHE A 111 -11.35 -6.30 -6.43
C PHE A 111 -9.91 -6.75 -6.57
N MET A 112 -9.67 -8.05 -6.60
CA MET A 112 -8.32 -8.58 -6.78
C MET A 112 -7.70 -8.08 -8.09
N GLN A 113 -8.46 -8.09 -9.19
CA GLN A 113 -7.99 -7.66 -10.50
C GLN A 113 -7.58 -6.19 -10.53
N ARG A 114 -8.36 -5.28 -9.95
CA ARG A 114 -8.03 -3.84 -9.94
C ARG A 114 -6.95 -3.47 -8.92
N THR A 115 -6.83 -4.21 -7.82
CA THR A 115 -5.84 -3.94 -6.77
C THR A 115 -4.48 -4.50 -7.16
N ILE A 116 -4.39 -5.81 -7.44
CA ILE A 116 -3.11 -6.49 -7.68
C ILE A 116 -2.91 -6.99 -9.11
N GLY A 117 -3.88 -6.78 -10.01
CA GLY A 117 -3.76 -7.17 -11.42
C GLY A 117 -4.10 -8.63 -11.69
N LEU A 118 -4.57 -9.37 -10.69
CA LEU A 118 -4.86 -10.81 -10.76
C LEU A 118 -6.22 -11.09 -10.12
N PRO A 119 -7.03 -12.03 -10.63
CA PRO A 119 -8.35 -12.33 -10.07
C PRO A 119 -8.29 -13.15 -8.77
N GLY A 120 -7.09 -13.55 -8.31
CA GLY A 120 -6.88 -14.43 -7.17
C GLY A 120 -5.45 -14.41 -6.65
N VAL A 121 -5.05 -15.49 -5.96
CA VAL A 121 -3.69 -15.64 -5.42
C VAL A 121 -2.68 -15.80 -6.56
N PRO A 122 -1.50 -15.16 -6.52
CA PRO A 122 -0.47 -15.34 -7.55
C PRO A 122 0.10 -16.77 -7.51
N GLU A 123 0.22 -17.41 -8.67
CA GLU A 123 0.65 -18.81 -8.81
C GLU A 123 2.14 -18.93 -9.15
N THR A 124 2.71 -17.92 -9.81
CA THR A 124 4.10 -17.90 -10.28
C THR A 124 4.93 -16.78 -9.65
N LEU A 125 6.25 -16.97 -9.53
CA LEU A 125 7.15 -15.94 -9.00
C LEU A 125 7.11 -14.64 -9.84
N ALA A 126 6.81 -14.73 -11.13
CA ALA A 126 6.66 -13.58 -12.01
C ALA A 126 5.39 -12.77 -11.70
N GLU A 127 4.26 -13.45 -11.44
CA GLU A 127 3.02 -12.79 -10.99
C GLU A 127 3.21 -12.13 -9.63
N TRP A 128 3.92 -12.77 -8.70
CA TRP A 128 4.28 -12.13 -7.43
C TRP A 128 5.13 -10.85 -7.64
N LEU A 129 6.00 -10.83 -8.64
CA LEU A 129 6.82 -9.65 -8.98
C LEU A 129 6.04 -8.57 -9.73
N SER A 130 4.90 -8.87 -10.36
CA SER A 130 4.08 -7.88 -11.06
C SER A 130 3.15 -7.07 -10.14
N ILE A 131 3.23 -7.30 -8.82
CA ILE A 131 2.40 -6.60 -7.83
C ILE A 131 3.22 -5.49 -7.18
N ALA A 132 2.68 -4.27 -7.21
CA ALA A 132 3.21 -3.18 -6.38
C ALA A 132 2.89 -3.46 -4.91
N GLU A 133 3.90 -3.37 -4.05
CA GLU A 133 3.78 -3.82 -2.67
C GLU A 133 2.73 -3.05 -1.86
N GLU A 134 2.56 -1.76 -2.14
CA GLU A 134 1.56 -0.92 -1.48
C GLU A 134 0.12 -1.38 -1.76
N GLU A 135 -0.14 -2.01 -2.91
CA GLU A 135 -1.45 -2.58 -3.24
C GLU A 135 -1.78 -3.83 -2.41
N VAL A 136 -0.77 -4.60 -2.01
CA VAL A 136 -0.99 -5.78 -1.14
C VAL A 136 -1.57 -5.37 0.21
N THR A 137 -1.23 -4.16 0.68
CA THR A 137 -1.80 -3.62 1.91
C THR A 137 -3.33 -3.50 1.80
N HIS A 138 -3.89 -3.14 0.65
CA HIS A 138 -5.35 -3.08 0.46
C HIS A 138 -6.00 -4.46 0.53
N VAL A 139 -5.33 -5.51 0.07
CA VAL A 139 -5.85 -6.88 0.19
C VAL A 139 -5.77 -7.38 1.63
N THR A 140 -4.72 -7.02 2.35
CA THR A 140 -4.35 -7.66 3.63
C THR A 140 -4.77 -6.89 4.88
N ASN A 141 -5.12 -5.59 4.76
CA ASN A 141 -5.50 -4.74 5.88
C ASN A 141 -6.96 -4.96 6.35
N GLY A 142 -7.34 -4.24 7.40
CA GLY A 142 -8.70 -4.27 7.93
C GLY A 142 -9.11 -5.59 8.58
N TRP A 143 -10.42 -5.74 8.79
CA TRP A 143 -11.04 -6.79 9.60
C TRP A 143 -12.13 -7.50 8.82
N VAL A 144 -12.02 -8.82 8.68
CA VAL A 144 -13.09 -9.69 8.19
C VAL A 144 -13.93 -10.14 9.40
N TRP A 145 -15.24 -9.90 9.35
CA TRP A 145 -16.17 -10.28 10.42
C TRP A 145 -16.92 -11.57 10.11
N ARG A 146 -17.18 -11.83 8.81
CA ARG A 146 -17.83 -13.04 8.30
C ARG A 146 -17.24 -13.39 6.94
N ASP A 147 -16.92 -14.65 6.70
CA ASP A 147 -16.50 -15.20 5.39
C ASP A 147 -16.71 -16.71 5.42
N ASP A 148 -17.98 -17.13 5.32
CA ASP A 148 -18.36 -18.54 5.52
C ASP A 148 -17.75 -19.44 4.45
N SER A 149 -17.53 -18.92 3.24
CA SER A 149 -16.85 -19.60 2.13
C SER A 149 -15.36 -19.79 2.36
N GLY A 150 -14.74 -18.91 3.16
CA GLY A 150 -13.31 -18.84 3.38
C GLY A 150 -12.48 -18.30 2.21
N ARG A 151 -13.07 -17.97 1.05
CA ARG A 151 -12.32 -17.61 -0.16
C ARG A 151 -11.44 -16.37 0.03
N PHE A 152 -11.98 -15.30 0.62
CA PHE A 152 -11.20 -14.08 0.84
C PHE A 152 -10.18 -14.26 1.96
N THR A 153 -10.55 -15.02 2.99
CA THR A 153 -9.64 -15.39 4.08
C THR A 153 -8.45 -16.21 3.57
N GLU A 154 -8.66 -17.14 2.65
CA GLU A 154 -7.59 -17.92 2.00
C GLU A 154 -6.65 -17.04 1.16
N ILE A 155 -7.19 -16.08 0.40
CA ILE A 155 -6.39 -15.08 -0.30
C ILE A 155 -5.50 -14.33 0.69
N ARG A 156 -6.07 -13.79 1.77
CA ARG A 156 -5.30 -13.05 2.79
C ARG A 156 -4.23 -13.92 3.45
N ARG A 157 -4.51 -15.20 3.68
CA ARG A 157 -3.54 -16.17 4.20
C ARG A 157 -2.38 -16.40 3.25
N ALA A 158 -2.61 -16.39 1.93
CA ALA A 158 -1.54 -16.54 0.95
C ALA A 158 -0.51 -15.40 1.02
N PHE A 159 -0.92 -14.20 1.47
CA PHE A 159 -0.03 -13.07 1.72
C PHE A 159 0.48 -13.00 3.18
N ALA A 160 -0.01 -13.84 4.09
CA ALA A 160 0.30 -13.72 5.53
C ALA A 160 1.78 -13.96 5.85
N ASP A 161 2.44 -14.85 5.09
CA ASP A 161 3.88 -15.15 5.23
C ASP A 161 4.77 -14.20 4.42
N TYR A 162 4.23 -13.05 3.98
CA TYR A 162 4.89 -12.06 3.14
C TYR A 162 5.23 -12.58 1.74
N TRP A 163 6.10 -11.89 1.00
CA TRP A 163 6.59 -12.35 -0.30
C TRP A 163 7.26 -13.73 -0.21
N PRO A 164 7.06 -14.62 -1.20
CA PRO A 164 7.93 -15.79 -1.37
C PRO A 164 9.40 -15.38 -1.38
N GLU A 165 10.27 -16.14 -0.72
CA GLU A 165 11.66 -15.70 -0.49
C GLU A 165 12.42 -15.29 -1.77
N PRO A 166 12.33 -16.01 -2.90
CA PRO A 166 12.97 -15.58 -4.15
C PRO A 166 12.45 -14.22 -4.66
N VAL A 167 11.16 -13.94 -4.48
CA VAL A 167 10.53 -12.66 -4.85
C VAL A 167 11.08 -11.56 -3.96
N ARG A 168 11.10 -11.77 -2.64
CA ARG A 168 11.66 -10.83 -1.67
C ARG A 168 13.11 -10.48 -1.98
N MET A 169 13.94 -11.49 -2.23
CA MET A 169 15.35 -11.31 -2.60
C MET A 169 15.49 -10.50 -3.89
N ARG A 170 14.67 -10.80 -4.90
CA ARG A 170 14.69 -10.07 -6.17
C ARG A 170 14.25 -8.61 -6.03
N ARG A 171 13.25 -8.33 -5.19
CA ARG A 171 12.79 -6.97 -4.86
C ARG A 171 13.87 -6.20 -4.08
N LEU A 172 14.46 -6.81 -3.04
CA LEU A 172 15.60 -6.25 -2.31
C LEU A 172 16.78 -5.94 -3.23
N ALA A 173 17.14 -6.86 -4.14
CA ALA A 173 18.21 -6.66 -5.10
C ALA A 173 17.95 -5.42 -5.98
N HIS A 174 16.71 -5.24 -6.45
CA HIS A 174 16.33 -4.07 -7.24
C HIS A 174 16.58 -2.77 -6.47
N TRP A 175 16.11 -2.67 -5.23
CA TRP A 175 16.35 -1.48 -4.41
C TRP A 175 17.80 -1.31 -3.97
N CYS A 176 18.55 -2.37 -3.74
CA CYS A 176 20.00 -2.28 -3.50
C CYS A 176 20.71 -1.54 -4.65
N ARG A 177 20.40 -1.90 -5.90
CA ARG A 177 20.95 -1.22 -7.09
C ARG A 177 20.48 0.23 -7.20
N TYR A 178 19.18 0.48 -7.05
CA TYR A 178 18.64 1.83 -7.25
C TYR A 178 19.08 2.78 -6.14
N PHE A 179 18.96 2.36 -4.88
CA PHE A 179 19.43 3.13 -3.73
C PHE A 179 20.91 3.48 -3.86
N SER A 180 21.74 2.51 -4.26
CA SER A 180 23.18 2.73 -4.33
C SER A 180 23.64 3.45 -5.60
N GLY A 181 23.23 2.95 -6.76
CA GLY A 181 23.68 3.42 -8.08
C GLY A 181 22.89 4.59 -8.65
N MET A 182 21.58 4.69 -8.35
CA MET A 182 20.72 5.79 -8.80
C MET A 182 20.35 6.76 -7.67
N GLY A 183 20.71 6.43 -6.42
CA GLY A 183 20.48 7.24 -5.23
C GLY A 183 21.75 7.87 -4.69
N VAL A 184 22.45 7.18 -3.78
CA VAL A 184 23.67 7.67 -3.09
C VAL A 184 24.77 8.09 -4.06
N TYR A 185 25.10 7.27 -5.06
CA TYR A 185 26.05 7.62 -6.12
C TYR A 185 25.60 8.88 -6.89
N ALA A 186 24.33 8.91 -7.28
CA ALA A 186 23.77 10.01 -8.05
C ALA A 186 23.78 11.32 -7.25
N LEU A 187 23.47 11.26 -5.95
CA LEU A 187 23.47 12.41 -5.04
C LEU A 187 24.87 13.00 -4.92
N GLN A 188 25.88 12.16 -4.69
CA GLN A 188 27.28 12.62 -4.68
C GLN A 188 27.65 13.32 -6.00
N ARG A 189 27.23 12.76 -7.14
CA ARG A 189 27.50 13.33 -8.47
C ARG A 189 26.79 14.65 -8.72
N ALA A 190 25.59 14.83 -8.18
CA ALA A 190 24.83 16.06 -8.23
C ALA A 190 25.51 17.15 -7.39
N LEU A 191 25.91 16.83 -6.16
CA LEU A 191 26.61 17.74 -5.26
C LEU A 191 27.94 18.24 -5.84
N LEU A 192 28.73 17.36 -6.45
CA LEU A 192 29.99 17.75 -7.10
C LEU A 192 29.82 18.68 -8.31
N ARG A 193 28.59 18.89 -8.78
CA ARG A 193 28.24 19.74 -9.92
C ARG A 193 27.37 20.93 -9.54
N ASP A 194 27.11 21.12 -8.25
CA ASP A 194 26.14 22.10 -7.76
C ASP A 194 24.74 21.95 -8.42
N ASP A 195 24.36 20.73 -8.79
CA ASP A 195 23.05 20.42 -9.37
C ASP A 195 22.01 20.22 -8.27
N HIS A 196 21.44 21.34 -7.82
CA HIS A 196 20.49 21.34 -6.72
C HIS A 196 19.18 20.62 -7.05
N TYR A 197 18.68 20.69 -8.28
CA TYR A 197 17.47 19.99 -8.68
C TYR A 197 17.70 18.48 -8.55
N TYR A 198 18.74 17.96 -9.19
CA TYR A 198 18.99 16.53 -9.17
C TYR A 198 19.34 16.02 -7.77
N ALA A 199 20.09 16.79 -6.98
CA ALA A 199 20.40 16.46 -5.60
C ALA A 199 19.14 16.26 -4.75
N ASN A 200 18.20 17.21 -4.78
CA ASN A 200 16.95 17.09 -4.02
C ASN A 200 16.10 15.90 -4.50
N VAL A 201 15.88 15.77 -5.80
CA VAL A 201 15.02 14.70 -6.35
C VAL A 201 15.61 13.31 -6.04
N THR A 202 16.93 13.16 -6.11
CA THR A 202 17.55 11.86 -5.83
C THR A 202 17.65 11.56 -4.34
N ALA A 203 17.86 12.56 -3.48
CA ALA A 203 17.84 12.39 -2.04
C ALA A 203 16.47 11.91 -1.56
N SER A 204 15.38 12.57 -1.98
CA SER A 204 14.01 12.19 -1.61
C SER A 204 13.67 10.75 -2.03
N ARG A 205 13.99 10.37 -3.29
CA ARG A 205 13.78 8.99 -3.76
C ARG A 205 14.60 7.96 -2.98
N SER A 206 15.85 8.29 -2.66
CA SER A 206 16.73 7.39 -1.89
C SER A 206 16.19 7.16 -0.48
N ILE A 207 15.71 8.21 0.20
CA ILE A 207 15.09 8.08 1.52
C ILE A 207 13.86 7.16 1.44
N ARG A 208 13.01 7.32 0.43
CA ARG A 208 11.85 6.45 0.18
C ARG A 208 12.28 4.98 0.02
N TRP A 209 13.26 4.70 -0.85
CA TRP A 209 13.75 3.33 -1.06
C TRP A 209 14.35 2.71 0.20
N ALA A 210 15.08 3.49 1.00
CA ALA A 210 15.62 3.03 2.28
C ALA A 210 14.53 2.55 3.24
N VAL A 211 13.43 3.32 3.37
CA VAL A 211 12.29 2.93 4.20
C VAL A 211 11.62 1.68 3.64
N GLN A 212 11.37 1.61 2.32
CA GLN A 212 10.79 0.41 1.70
C GLN A 212 11.65 -0.84 1.88
N MET A 213 12.98 -0.71 1.81
CA MET A 213 13.90 -1.81 2.11
C MET A 213 13.79 -2.27 3.57
N ALA A 214 13.63 -1.35 4.52
CA ALA A 214 13.43 -1.71 5.93
C ALA A 214 12.19 -2.59 6.14
N PHE A 215 11.08 -2.29 5.47
CA PHE A 215 9.87 -3.12 5.48
C PHE A 215 10.12 -4.52 4.88
N MET A 216 10.81 -4.60 3.74
CA MET A 216 11.18 -5.89 3.12
C MET A 216 12.12 -6.73 3.97
N LEU A 217 13.04 -6.09 4.70
CA LEU A 217 13.94 -6.79 5.64
C LEU A 217 13.17 -7.33 6.84
N GLU A 218 12.11 -6.65 7.29
CA GLU A 218 11.23 -7.12 8.37
C GLU A 218 10.06 -8.00 7.92
N ARG A 219 9.97 -8.30 6.62
CA ARG A 219 8.89 -9.09 6.03
C ARG A 219 7.49 -8.52 6.32
N ARG A 220 7.35 -7.21 6.17
CA ARG A 220 6.07 -6.50 6.36
C ARG A 220 5.74 -5.69 5.12
N PHE A 221 4.52 -5.80 4.63
CA PHE A 221 4.04 -4.93 3.55
C PHE A 221 3.96 -3.49 4.05
N TYR A 222 4.44 -2.56 3.22
CA TYR A 222 4.33 -1.13 3.50
C TYR A 222 3.06 -0.53 2.88
N PRO A 223 2.41 0.45 3.54
CA PRO A 223 1.34 1.21 2.92
C PRO A 223 1.90 2.25 1.95
N TYR A 224 1.02 2.89 1.19
CA TYR A 224 1.33 4.05 0.36
C TYR A 224 1.96 5.21 1.16
N ASP A 225 2.71 6.07 0.46
CA ASP A 225 3.63 7.06 1.04
C ASP A 225 3.00 7.96 2.13
N LYS A 226 1.72 8.32 2.03
CA LYS A 226 1.00 9.12 3.04
C LYS A 226 1.16 8.53 4.45
N TRP A 227 1.10 7.21 4.57
CA TRP A 227 1.08 6.51 5.86
C TRP A 227 2.37 5.75 6.17
N ILE A 228 3.34 5.72 5.25
CA ILE A 228 4.53 4.89 5.40
C ILE A 228 5.32 5.22 6.67
N MET A 229 5.45 6.51 7.03
CA MET A 229 6.15 6.92 8.25
C MET A 229 5.40 6.58 9.54
N HIS A 230 4.07 6.42 9.50
CA HIS A 230 3.31 5.95 10.66
C HIS A 230 3.65 4.49 10.93
N ARG A 231 3.66 3.65 9.89
CA ARG A 231 3.97 2.22 10.00
C ARG A 231 5.47 1.94 10.14
N PHE A 232 6.32 2.82 9.63
CA PHE A 232 7.77 2.66 9.74
C PHE A 232 8.21 2.73 11.22
N ARG A 233 7.57 3.58 12.03
CA ARG A 233 7.79 3.67 13.47
C ARG A 233 7.45 2.40 14.23
N ASP A 234 6.59 1.55 13.67
CA ASP A 234 6.15 0.29 14.25
C ASP A 234 7.09 -0.90 13.94
N LEU A 235 8.16 -0.67 13.18
CA LEU A 235 9.14 -1.71 12.80
C LEU A 235 10.10 -2.02 13.97
N PRO A 236 9.98 -3.18 14.66
CA PRO A 236 10.76 -3.47 15.87
C PRO A 236 12.30 -3.48 15.70
N THR A 237 12.82 -3.75 14.49
CA THR A 237 14.25 -3.93 14.26
C THR A 237 14.87 -2.76 13.51
N MET A 238 14.27 -2.37 12.39
CA MET A 238 14.81 -1.36 11.49
C MET A 238 14.54 0.06 11.98
N TRP A 239 13.40 0.34 12.63
CA TRP A 239 13.15 1.67 13.19
C TRP A 239 14.20 2.08 14.22
N PRO A 240 14.54 1.27 15.25
CA PRO A 240 15.61 1.63 16.17
C PRO A 240 16.97 1.85 15.49
N LYS A 241 17.27 1.13 14.40
CA LYS A 241 18.54 1.22 13.68
C LYS A 241 18.65 2.51 12.86
N MET A 242 17.61 2.88 12.11
CA MET A 242 17.71 3.95 11.10
C MET A 242 16.63 5.04 11.16
N GLY A 243 15.62 4.91 12.02
CA GLY A 243 14.50 5.85 12.12
C GLY A 243 14.92 7.30 12.33
N HIS A 244 15.86 7.52 13.24
CA HIS A 244 16.43 8.85 13.54
C HIS A 244 17.17 9.48 12.33
N LEU A 245 17.81 8.67 11.47
CA LEU A 245 18.48 9.14 10.26
C LEU A 245 17.45 9.56 9.21
N VAL A 246 16.38 8.78 9.05
CA VAL A 246 15.27 9.10 8.13
C VAL A 246 14.58 10.38 8.58
N GLU A 247 14.26 10.52 9.87
CA GLU A 247 13.64 11.73 10.41
C GLU A 247 14.52 12.98 10.22
N ALA A 248 15.83 12.87 10.46
CA ALA A 248 16.76 13.96 10.21
C ALA A 248 16.86 14.31 8.71
N ALA A 249 16.84 13.29 7.83
CA ALA A 249 16.96 13.49 6.39
C ALA A 249 15.76 14.22 5.78
N VAL A 250 14.55 14.04 6.33
CA VAL A 250 13.32 14.70 5.84
C VAL A 250 12.97 15.99 6.59
N TRP A 251 13.75 16.37 7.61
CA TRP A 251 13.48 17.56 8.40
C TRP A 251 13.57 18.84 7.55
N PRO A 252 12.66 19.82 7.73
CA PRO A 252 12.74 21.09 7.02
C PRO A 252 14.08 21.80 7.23
N GLY A 253 14.78 22.06 6.14
CA GLY A 253 16.09 22.74 6.14
C GLY A 253 17.30 21.82 6.09
N THR A 254 17.12 20.49 6.16
CA THR A 254 18.24 19.56 5.96
C THR A 254 18.73 19.63 4.51
N MET A 255 20.01 19.92 4.33
CA MET A 255 20.58 20.13 2.99
C MET A 255 20.94 18.79 2.32
N PRO A 256 20.95 18.70 0.97
CA PRO A 256 21.28 17.45 0.29
C PRO A 256 22.65 16.83 0.64
N ALA A 257 23.62 17.66 1.04
CA ALA A 257 24.91 17.16 1.55
C ALA A 257 24.79 16.42 2.90
N GLU A 258 23.91 16.87 3.78
CA GLU A 258 23.61 16.19 5.05
C GLU A 258 22.78 14.93 4.81
N GLN A 259 21.79 15.01 3.91
CA GLN A 259 21.00 13.86 3.47
C GLN A 259 21.91 12.75 2.91
N LEU A 260 22.94 13.11 2.12
CA LEU A 260 23.92 12.13 1.64
C LEU A 260 24.62 11.41 2.79
N ARG A 261 25.09 12.14 3.81
CA ARG A 261 25.74 11.52 4.97
C ARG A 261 24.81 10.53 5.68
N PHE A 262 23.55 10.93 5.92
CA PHE A 262 22.55 10.04 6.50
C PHE A 262 22.30 8.80 5.64
N LEU A 263 22.21 8.95 4.32
CA LEU A 263 22.00 7.84 3.38
C LEU A 263 23.21 6.90 3.31
N GLU A 264 24.43 7.41 3.45
CA GLU A 264 25.62 6.56 3.55
C GLU A 264 25.65 5.75 4.85
N GLU A 265 25.21 6.32 5.97
CA GLU A 265 25.05 5.59 7.24
C GLU A 265 23.92 4.55 7.14
N ILE A 266 22.81 4.89 6.49
CA ILE A 266 21.73 3.94 6.18
C ILE A 266 22.25 2.82 5.27
N SER A 267 23.18 3.10 4.34
CA SER A 267 23.78 2.08 3.49
C SER A 267 24.48 1.01 4.32
N ASP A 268 25.26 1.42 5.34
CA ASP A 268 25.93 0.50 6.26
C ASP A 268 24.93 -0.32 7.08
N ILE A 269 23.81 0.29 7.51
CA ILE A 269 22.76 -0.40 8.27
C ILE A 269 22.05 -1.46 7.43
N LEU A 270 21.65 -1.12 6.21
CA LEU A 270 20.98 -2.04 5.29
C LEU A 270 21.90 -3.19 4.89
N ASP A 271 23.17 -2.90 4.59
CA ASP A 271 24.19 -3.90 4.27
C ASP A 271 24.41 -4.89 5.44
N ALA A 272 24.58 -4.36 6.65
CA ALA A 272 24.73 -5.19 7.85
C ALA A 272 23.49 -6.08 8.11
N GLU A 273 22.28 -5.56 7.92
CA GLU A 273 21.06 -6.36 8.08
C GLU A 273 20.97 -7.48 7.04
N LEU A 274 21.39 -7.22 5.79
CA LEU A 274 21.45 -8.26 4.75
C LEU A 274 22.44 -9.37 5.13
N VAL A 275 23.60 -9.02 5.71
CA VAL A 275 24.57 -9.99 6.23
C VAL A 275 24.00 -10.76 7.42
N ASP A 276 23.38 -10.07 8.39
CA ASP A 276 22.82 -10.66 9.61
C ASP A 276 21.71 -11.66 9.30
N GLN A 277 20.89 -11.39 8.27
CA GLN A 277 19.86 -12.32 7.78
C GLN A 277 20.42 -13.45 6.91
N GLY A 278 21.73 -13.46 6.62
CA GLY A 278 22.36 -14.44 5.74
C GLY A 278 21.95 -14.32 4.28
N LEU A 279 21.42 -13.16 3.87
CA LEU A 279 21.03 -12.90 2.48
C LEU A 279 22.24 -12.61 1.58
N ILE A 280 23.31 -12.10 2.17
CA ILE A 280 24.60 -11.90 1.52
C ILE A 280 25.72 -12.36 2.47
N ALA A 281 26.88 -12.71 1.91
CA ALA A 281 28.02 -13.15 2.69
C ALA A 281 28.66 -11.98 3.45
N SER A 282 29.20 -12.27 4.64
CA SER A 282 30.02 -11.30 5.37
C SER A 282 31.25 -10.90 4.56
N HIS A 283 31.55 -9.60 4.53
CA HIS A 283 32.66 -9.03 3.79
C HIS A 283 33.35 -7.90 4.58
N PRO A 284 34.60 -7.51 4.23
CA PRO A 284 35.23 -6.36 4.83
C PRO A 284 34.49 -5.06 4.50
N LYS A 285 34.76 -3.99 5.27
CA LYS A 285 34.27 -2.64 4.94
C LYS A 285 34.93 -2.11 3.67
N PHE A 286 34.16 -1.43 2.84
CA PHE A 286 34.64 -0.78 1.63
C PHE A 286 34.90 0.72 1.85
N ALA A 287 35.87 1.26 1.12
CA ALA A 287 36.17 2.69 1.16
C ALA A 287 35.18 3.48 0.29
N ARG A 288 34.87 4.71 0.71
CA ARG A 288 34.09 5.67 -0.07
C ARG A 288 34.92 6.19 -1.25
N SER A 289 34.28 6.37 -2.40
CA SER A 289 34.89 7.03 -3.55
C SER A 289 34.65 8.54 -3.48
N PRO A 290 35.67 9.40 -3.68
CA PRO A 290 35.48 10.85 -3.73
C PRO A 290 34.48 11.31 -4.81
N THR A 291 34.34 10.52 -5.89
CA THR A 291 33.51 10.88 -7.04
C THR A 291 32.26 10.02 -7.17
N SER A 292 32.32 8.77 -6.72
CA SER A 292 31.22 7.81 -6.83
C SER A 292 30.49 7.58 -5.50
N GLY A 293 30.88 8.29 -4.43
CA GLY A 293 30.28 8.13 -3.11
C GLY A 293 30.47 6.72 -2.56
N TYR A 294 29.52 6.29 -1.73
CA TYR A 294 29.50 4.97 -1.13
C TYR A 294 28.50 4.04 -1.82
N ARG A 295 29.01 2.99 -2.49
CA ARG A 295 28.18 2.10 -3.32
C ARG A 295 28.06 0.67 -2.80
N VAL A 296 28.01 0.50 -1.49
CA VAL A 296 28.08 -0.83 -0.87
C VAL A 296 26.95 -1.76 -1.30
N LEU A 297 25.71 -1.27 -1.43
CA LEU A 297 24.59 -2.14 -1.82
C LEU A 297 24.64 -2.61 -3.29
N GLU A 298 25.53 -2.08 -4.15
CA GLU A 298 25.80 -2.71 -5.46
C GLU A 298 26.47 -4.09 -5.30
N HIS A 299 27.23 -4.29 -4.21
CA HIS A 299 27.75 -5.60 -3.84
C HIS A 299 26.60 -6.56 -3.49
N ALA A 300 25.71 -6.12 -2.61
CA ALA A 300 24.53 -6.87 -2.22
C ALA A 300 23.62 -7.20 -3.42
N TYR A 301 23.41 -6.25 -4.33
CA TYR A 301 22.66 -6.47 -5.57
C TYR A 301 23.24 -7.63 -6.39
N ALA A 302 24.56 -7.67 -6.58
CA ALA A 302 25.20 -8.72 -7.36
C ALA A 302 25.08 -10.10 -6.70
N GLU A 303 25.14 -10.17 -5.38
CA GLU A 303 25.02 -11.42 -4.64
C GLU A 303 23.58 -11.94 -4.59
N LEU A 304 22.62 -11.07 -4.27
CA LEU A 304 21.20 -11.40 -4.27
C LEU A 304 20.74 -11.91 -5.65
N LEU A 305 21.16 -11.26 -6.74
CA LEU A 305 20.80 -11.68 -8.10
C LEU A 305 21.34 -13.07 -8.48
N ARG A 306 22.54 -13.43 -8.00
CA ARG A 306 23.12 -14.76 -8.27
C ARG A 306 22.37 -15.88 -7.57
N GLN A 307 21.78 -15.57 -6.42
CA GLN A 307 20.94 -16.50 -5.66
C GLN A 307 19.52 -16.60 -6.20
N CYS A 308 19.04 -15.60 -6.94
CA CYS A 308 17.71 -15.64 -7.57
C CYS A 308 17.60 -16.78 -8.61
N PRO A 309 16.44 -17.47 -8.67
CA PRO A 309 16.11 -18.39 -9.76
C PRO A 309 16.23 -17.72 -11.12
N GLU A 310 16.62 -18.50 -12.14
CA GLU A 310 16.84 -18.00 -13.50
C GLU A 310 15.60 -17.33 -14.08
N GLU A 311 14.42 -17.91 -13.85
CA GLU A 311 13.12 -17.43 -14.35
C GLU A 311 12.75 -16.01 -13.92
N ILE A 312 13.21 -15.54 -12.76
CA ILE A 312 12.91 -14.19 -12.24
C ILE A 312 14.13 -13.25 -12.19
N ARG A 313 15.33 -13.76 -12.48
CA ARG A 313 16.58 -12.99 -12.34
C ARG A 313 16.55 -11.68 -13.14
N THR A 314 15.98 -11.71 -14.34
CA THR A 314 15.87 -10.54 -15.23
C THR A 314 14.49 -9.91 -15.25
N VAL A 315 13.51 -10.48 -14.54
CA VAL A 315 12.18 -9.88 -14.38
C VAL A 315 12.31 -8.65 -13.49
N VAL A 316 11.79 -7.50 -13.93
CA VAL A 316 11.78 -6.26 -13.14
C VAL A 316 10.54 -6.27 -12.25
N PRO A 317 10.67 -6.14 -10.92
CA PRO A 317 9.50 -6.01 -10.06
C PRO A 317 8.72 -4.74 -10.38
N GLU A 318 7.39 -4.83 -10.30
CA GLU A 318 6.50 -3.67 -10.35
C GLU A 318 6.51 -2.94 -9.00
N TRP A 319 6.57 -1.62 -9.08
CA TRP A 319 6.62 -0.73 -7.91
C TRP A 319 5.56 0.37 -7.95
N ASP A 320 4.94 0.58 -9.12
CA ASP A 320 3.92 1.60 -9.33
C ASP A 320 2.51 0.97 -9.35
N GLN A 321 1.50 1.75 -8.94
CA GLN A 321 0.10 1.33 -8.86
C GLN A 321 -0.59 1.25 -10.23
N VAL A 322 -0.01 0.49 -11.16
CA VAL A 322 -0.45 0.43 -12.57
C VAL A 322 -1.90 -0.03 -12.70
N GLN A 323 -2.32 -0.99 -11.88
CA GLN A 323 -3.66 -1.58 -11.94
C GLN A 323 -4.73 -0.62 -11.41
N LEU A 324 -4.41 0.07 -10.31
CA LEU A 324 -5.28 1.09 -9.75
C LEU A 324 -5.44 2.28 -10.71
N GLU A 325 -4.37 2.72 -11.37
CA GLU A 325 -4.48 3.74 -12.42
C GLU A 325 -5.27 3.23 -13.63
N THR A 326 -5.07 1.99 -14.07
CA THR A 326 -5.87 1.43 -15.16
C THR A 326 -7.37 1.47 -14.85
N PHE A 327 -7.75 1.14 -13.61
CA PHE A 327 -9.12 1.27 -13.15
C PHE A 327 -9.58 2.74 -13.10
N HIS A 328 -8.78 3.62 -12.48
CA HIS A 328 -9.15 5.01 -12.25
C HIS A 328 -9.28 5.80 -13.56
N SER A 329 -8.32 5.65 -14.49
CA SER A 329 -8.40 6.23 -15.83
C SER A 329 -9.62 5.77 -16.61
N GLY A 330 -9.98 4.48 -16.53
CA GLY A 330 -11.18 3.94 -17.15
C GLY A 330 -12.46 4.53 -16.57
N TRP A 331 -12.53 4.69 -15.24
CA TRP A 331 -13.66 5.32 -14.57
C TRP A 331 -13.81 6.80 -14.93
N VAL A 332 -12.73 7.58 -14.83
CA VAL A 332 -12.74 9.02 -15.16
C VAL A 332 -13.10 9.25 -16.63
N ALA A 333 -12.62 8.41 -17.55
CA ALA A 333 -12.97 8.49 -18.97
C ALA A 333 -14.47 8.30 -19.24
N GLY A 334 -15.20 7.65 -18.33
CA GLY A 334 -16.64 7.45 -18.40
C GLY A 334 -17.48 8.61 -17.83
N LEU A 335 -16.86 9.57 -17.13
CA LEU A 335 -17.57 10.65 -16.45
C LEU A 335 -17.61 11.95 -17.26
N PRO A 336 -18.69 12.75 -17.16
CA PRO A 336 -18.66 14.15 -17.57
C PRO A 336 -17.60 14.94 -16.78
N VAL A 337 -16.85 15.83 -17.44
CA VAL A 337 -15.81 16.66 -16.78
C VAL A 337 -16.37 17.47 -15.62
N ALA A 338 -17.58 18.03 -15.75
CA ALA A 338 -18.19 18.79 -14.66
C ALA A 338 -18.51 17.95 -13.42
N GLU A 339 -18.81 16.65 -13.59
CA GLU A 339 -18.98 15.72 -12.48
C GLU A 339 -17.65 15.42 -11.82
N TRP A 340 -16.60 15.22 -12.63
CA TRP A 340 -15.23 15.05 -12.14
C TRP A 340 -14.74 16.27 -11.34
N ASP A 341 -14.94 17.48 -11.87
CA ASP A 341 -14.60 18.73 -11.18
C ASP A 341 -15.33 18.84 -9.83
N ALA A 342 -16.61 18.48 -9.79
CA ALA A 342 -17.39 18.47 -8.56
C ALA A 342 -16.85 17.46 -7.52
N ILE A 343 -16.48 16.26 -7.95
CA ILE A 343 -15.86 15.23 -7.09
C ILE A 343 -14.54 15.74 -6.51
N LEU A 344 -13.75 16.48 -7.30
CA LEU A 344 -12.48 17.07 -6.89
C LEU A 344 -12.62 18.38 -6.09
N ASN A 345 -13.84 18.84 -5.82
CA ASN A 345 -14.12 20.14 -5.20
C ASN A 345 -13.49 21.33 -5.97
N LEU A 346 -13.44 21.24 -7.30
CA LEU A 346 -12.92 22.30 -8.17
C LEU A 346 -14.04 23.27 -8.54
N GLU A 347 -14.12 24.40 -7.83
CA GLU A 347 -15.08 25.45 -8.12
C GLU A 347 -14.47 26.51 -9.08
N PRO A 348 -15.16 26.87 -10.18
CA PRO A 348 -14.72 27.97 -11.03
C PRO A 348 -14.72 29.28 -10.25
N THR A 349 -13.58 29.95 -10.14
CA THR A 349 -13.56 31.34 -9.67
C THR A 349 -14.25 32.21 -10.72
N SER A 350 -15.33 32.91 -10.34
CA SER A 350 -16.00 33.87 -11.22
C SER A 350 -14.97 34.82 -11.82
N ALA A 351 -14.89 34.86 -13.15
CA ALA A 351 -14.00 35.79 -13.85
C ALA A 351 -14.27 37.21 -13.31
N GLN A 352 -13.26 37.84 -12.73
CA GLN A 352 -13.33 39.26 -12.43
C GLN A 352 -13.56 39.94 -13.79
N SER A 353 -14.78 40.44 -13.98
CA SER A 353 -15.12 41.28 -15.13
C SER A 353 -14.23 42.52 -15.04
N THR A 354 -13.14 42.50 -15.81
CA THR A 354 -12.23 43.63 -16.03
C THR A 354 -12.91 44.74 -16.80
#